data_AF-A0AAD6NPN6-F1
#
_entry.id   AF-A0AAD6NPN6-F1
#
_cell.length_a   1.000
_cell.length_b   1.000
_cell.length_c   1.000
_cell.angle_alpha   90.00
_cell.angle_beta   90.00
_cell.angle_gamma   90.00
#
_symmetry.space_group_name_H-M   'P 1'
#
loop_
_entity.id
_entity.type
_entity.pdbx_description
1 polymer ?
#
loop_
_entity_poly.entity_id
_entity_poly.type
_entity_poly.pdbx_seq_one_letter_code
_entity_poly.pdbx_strand_id
1 'polypeptide(L)'
;MARMIRYCYHISEVNAVVSGKVFGIIACCLGKKWRLKPSKPKNAERSISWFKRFQYDKERDSPSDARNVLLVIATLIAAVTFQAGVNPPGGVWQDDGDKENPHVAGRAIYASQISPYYVFLLSNTLALSASILVITSLTYRFPFHFEIWVATASMMITYASAIFAVTPRTSVRFRYLLITAVVPFVTRFLIQMLKKFRKSKKRAWSHKLSACDQEVDGQTGQRV
;
A
#
# COMPACT_ATOMS: atom_id res chain seq x y z
N MET A 1 -1.96 -15.23 -25.40
CA MET A 1 -1.12 -15.27 -24.18
C MET A 1 -0.22 -14.03 -23.96
N ALA A 2 0.26 -13.33 -24.99
CA ALA A 2 1.10 -12.13 -24.83
C ALA A 2 0.40 -10.85 -24.28
N ARG A 3 -0.94 -10.84 -24.18
CA ARG A 3 -1.71 -9.70 -23.65
C ARG A 3 -1.85 -9.69 -22.12
N MET A 4 -1.73 -10.85 -21.47
CA MET A 4 -1.81 -10.97 -19.99
C MET A 4 -0.48 -10.68 -19.30
N ILE A 5 0.65 -10.92 -19.97
CA ILE A 5 1.99 -10.58 -19.47
C ILE A 5 2.17 -9.04 -19.38
N ARG A 6 1.52 -8.28 -20.26
CA ARG A 6 1.53 -6.80 -20.22
C ARG A 6 0.76 -6.22 -19.03
N TYR A 7 -0.22 -6.95 -18.49
CA TYR A 7 -0.96 -6.54 -17.29
C TYR A 7 -0.24 -6.87 -15.99
N CYS A 8 0.47 -8.01 -15.93
CA CYS A 8 1.32 -8.34 -14.78
C CYS A 8 2.57 -7.43 -14.67
N TYR A 9 3.11 -6.95 -15.78
CA TYR A 9 4.24 -6.00 -15.73
C TYR A 9 3.85 -4.63 -15.18
N HIS A 10 2.58 -4.23 -15.32
CA HIS A 10 2.05 -2.95 -14.83
C HIS A 10 1.72 -2.98 -13.32
N ILE A 11 1.49 -4.17 -12.74
CA ILE A 11 1.28 -4.34 -11.29
C ILE A 11 2.61 -4.44 -10.51
N SER A 12 3.74 -4.67 -11.19
CA SER A 12 5.07 -4.49 -10.57
C SER A 12 5.51 -3.02 -10.48
N GLU A 13 4.82 -2.08 -11.14
CA GLU A 13 5.11 -0.64 -11.04
C GLU A 13 4.63 0.00 -9.72
N VAL A 14 3.81 -0.67 -8.92
CA VAL A 14 3.49 -0.17 -7.57
C VAL A 14 4.64 -0.35 -6.56
N ASN A 15 5.69 -1.10 -6.92
CA ASN A 15 6.98 -1.08 -6.21
C ASN A 15 7.92 0.04 -6.70
N ALA A 16 7.53 0.85 -7.69
CA ALA A 16 8.34 1.96 -8.21
C ALA A 16 8.25 3.25 -7.35
N VAL A 17 7.47 3.25 -6.26
CA VAL A 17 7.37 4.38 -5.32
C VAL A 17 8.67 4.61 -4.51
N VAL A 18 9.69 3.74 -4.64
CA VAL A 18 10.97 3.89 -3.94
C VAL A 18 12.06 4.62 -4.75
N SER A 19 11.91 4.91 -6.04
CA SER A 19 13.00 5.55 -6.81
C SER A 19 12.63 6.88 -7.47
N GLY A 20 12.43 7.91 -6.63
CA GLY A 20 12.37 9.32 -7.06
C GLY A 20 13.71 9.89 -7.58
N LYS A 21 14.57 9.09 -8.22
CA LYS A 21 15.85 9.53 -8.78
C LYS A 21 16.16 9.04 -10.21
N VAL A 22 15.35 8.15 -10.81
CA VAL A 22 15.68 7.61 -12.15
C VAL A 22 15.04 8.41 -13.31
N PHE A 23 13.95 9.12 -13.07
CA PHE A 23 13.28 9.92 -14.12
C PHE A 23 13.98 11.24 -14.48
N GLY A 24 14.97 11.68 -13.70
CA GLY A 24 15.74 12.90 -13.98
C GLY A 24 16.82 12.74 -15.06
N ILE A 25 17.29 11.50 -15.31
CA ILE A 25 18.45 11.27 -16.18
C ILE A 25 18.02 11.02 -17.64
N ILE A 26 16.84 10.46 -17.89
CA ILE A 26 16.36 10.20 -19.27
C ILE A 26 15.70 11.45 -19.89
N ALA A 27 15.11 12.33 -19.08
CA ALA A 27 14.49 13.57 -19.56
C ALA A 27 15.51 14.64 -20.01
N CYS A 28 16.79 14.48 -19.69
CA CYS A 28 17.84 15.45 -20.02
C CYS A 28 18.36 15.31 -21.47
N CYS A 29 18.15 14.16 -22.13
CA CYS A 29 18.80 13.87 -23.43
C CYS A 29 17.93 14.05 -24.68
N LEU A 30 16.63 14.38 -24.57
CA LEU A 30 15.78 14.57 -25.75
C LEU A 30 15.01 15.88 -25.67
N GLY A 31 15.73 16.97 -25.91
CA GLY A 31 15.14 18.27 -26.23
C GLY A 31 14.33 18.19 -27.52
N LYS A 32 13.02 17.88 -27.43
CA LYS A 32 12.02 18.29 -28.42
C LYS A 32 10.71 18.67 -27.75
N LYS A 33 10.48 19.99 -27.75
CA LYS A 33 9.28 20.71 -27.37
C LYS A 33 8.09 20.24 -28.22
N TRP A 34 7.21 19.41 -27.65
CA TRP A 34 5.86 19.17 -28.18
C TRP A 34 4.83 19.79 -27.25
N ARG A 35 4.41 21.01 -27.57
CA ARG A 35 3.30 21.70 -26.91
C ARG A 35 2.00 21.40 -27.67
N LEU A 36 1.54 20.15 -27.61
CA LEU A 36 0.19 19.78 -28.05
C LEU A 36 -0.75 19.93 -26.85
N LYS A 37 -1.56 20.99 -26.83
CA LYS A 37 -2.72 21.06 -25.91
C LYS A 37 -3.77 20.09 -26.46
N PRO A 38 -4.11 18.99 -25.77
CA PRO A 38 -5.25 18.18 -26.18
C PRO A 38 -6.53 19.02 -25.99
N SER A 39 -7.32 19.17 -27.05
CA SER A 39 -8.67 19.70 -26.95
C SER A 39 -9.51 18.75 -26.09
N LYS A 40 -10.10 19.27 -25.01
CA LYS A 40 -10.93 18.46 -24.10
C LYS A 40 -12.30 18.18 -24.75
N PRO A 41 -12.76 16.92 -24.83
CA PRO A 41 -14.11 16.63 -25.28
C PRO A 41 -15.15 17.10 -24.24
N LYS A 42 -16.18 17.82 -24.69
CA LYS A 42 -17.24 18.43 -23.84
C LYS A 42 -17.94 17.44 -22.89
N ASN A 43 -17.97 16.15 -23.23
CA ASN A 43 -18.58 15.11 -22.41
C ASN A 43 -17.70 14.61 -21.24
N ALA A 44 -16.37 14.82 -21.30
CA ALA A 44 -15.48 14.49 -20.18
C ALA A 44 -15.60 15.50 -19.02
N GLU A 45 -16.04 16.72 -19.30
CA GLU A 45 -16.13 17.81 -18.32
C GLU A 45 -17.27 17.58 -17.31
N ARG A 46 -18.41 17.03 -17.75
CA ARG A 46 -19.55 16.72 -16.87
C ARG A 46 -19.25 15.57 -15.91
N SER A 47 -18.51 14.54 -16.37
CA SER A 47 -18.06 13.43 -15.51
C SER A 47 -17.04 13.89 -14.46
N ILE A 48 -16.11 14.80 -14.81
CA ILE A 48 -15.12 15.31 -13.86
C ILE A 48 -15.76 16.24 -12.81
N SER A 49 -16.81 16.97 -13.18
CA SER A 49 -17.49 17.93 -12.29
C SER A 49 -18.13 17.28 -11.06
N TRP A 50 -18.86 16.17 -11.24
CA TRP A 50 -19.57 15.55 -10.11
C TRP A 50 -18.61 14.92 -9.09
N PHE A 51 -17.49 14.32 -9.53
CA PHE A 51 -16.47 13.77 -8.62
C PHE A 51 -15.82 14.84 -7.75
N LYS A 52 -15.68 16.08 -8.21
CA LYS A 52 -15.13 17.18 -7.39
C LYS A 52 -15.94 17.43 -6.12
N ARG A 53 -17.26 17.21 -6.15
CA ARG A 53 -18.14 17.35 -4.97
C ARG A 53 -17.86 16.29 -3.90
N PHE A 54 -17.26 15.17 -4.27
CA PHE A 54 -16.90 14.06 -3.37
C PHE A 54 -15.42 14.11 -2.93
N GLN A 55 -14.65 15.11 -3.38
CA GLN A 55 -13.28 15.28 -2.91
C GLN A 55 -13.30 15.86 -1.50
N TYR A 56 -12.38 15.37 -0.66
CA TYR A 56 -12.15 15.92 0.67
C TYR A 56 -11.78 17.40 0.56
N ASP A 57 -12.56 18.26 1.20
CA ASP A 57 -12.30 19.69 1.28
C ASP A 57 -11.92 20.04 2.73
N LYS A 58 -10.71 20.58 2.91
CA LYS A 58 -10.20 20.92 4.23
C LYS A 58 -10.99 22.05 4.91
N GLU A 59 -11.68 22.90 4.15
CA GLU A 59 -12.48 23.99 4.70
C GLU A 59 -13.87 23.52 5.15
N ARG A 60 -14.43 22.50 4.50
CA ARG A 60 -15.76 21.97 4.79
C ARG A 60 -15.74 20.74 5.71
N ASP A 61 -14.78 19.85 5.52
CA ASP A 61 -14.73 18.53 6.16
C ASP A 61 -13.74 18.51 7.31
N SER A 62 -14.22 18.16 8.51
CA SER A 62 -13.34 18.04 9.66
C SER A 62 -12.38 16.85 9.49
N PRO A 63 -11.14 16.95 9.97
CA PRO A 63 -10.21 15.81 9.95
C PRO A 63 -10.73 14.57 10.69
N SER A 64 -11.63 14.76 11.65
CA SER A 64 -12.29 13.68 12.40
C SER A 64 -13.30 12.93 11.55
N ASP A 65 -14.07 13.62 10.71
CA ASP A 65 -15.06 12.99 9.83
C ASP A 65 -14.38 12.16 8.74
N ALA A 66 -13.33 12.71 8.12
CA ALA A 66 -12.51 11.96 7.18
C ALA A 66 -11.86 10.73 7.84
N ARG A 67 -11.39 10.86 9.09
CA ARG A 67 -10.85 9.73 9.86
C ARG A 67 -11.92 8.64 10.07
N ASN A 68 -13.13 9.02 10.46
CA ASN A 68 -14.21 8.07 10.71
C ASN A 68 -14.61 7.33 9.43
N VAL A 69 -14.79 8.04 8.31
CA VAL A 69 -15.10 7.44 7.01
C VAL A 69 -13.99 6.49 6.54
N LEU A 70 -12.72 6.91 6.66
CA LEU A 70 -11.58 6.06 6.28
C LEU A 70 -11.45 4.80 7.15
N LEU A 71 -11.77 4.89 8.45
CA LEU A 71 -11.81 3.71 9.33
C LEU A 71 -12.90 2.73 8.91
N VAL A 72 -14.10 3.22 8.56
CA VAL A 72 -15.19 2.37 8.04
C VAL A 72 -14.77 1.69 6.74
N ILE A 73 -14.22 2.44 5.77
CA ILE A 73 -13.77 1.85 4.50
C ILE A 73 -12.66 0.83 4.73
N ALA A 74 -11.68 1.14 5.58
CA ALA A 74 -10.58 0.23 5.87
C ALA A 74 -11.04 -1.06 6.57
N THR A 75 -11.93 -0.96 7.56
CA THR A 75 -12.49 -2.13 8.25
C THR A 75 -13.34 -2.99 7.31
N LEU A 76 -14.12 -2.38 6.41
CA LEU A 76 -14.87 -3.11 5.37
C LEU A 76 -13.93 -3.87 4.42
N ILE A 77 -12.89 -3.23 3.90
CA ILE A 77 -11.91 -3.91 3.03
C ILE A 77 -11.21 -5.04 3.80
N ALA A 78 -10.83 -4.80 5.06
CA ALA A 78 -10.22 -5.82 5.90
C ALA A 78 -11.15 -7.03 6.13
N ALA A 79 -12.45 -6.78 6.38
CA ALA A 79 -13.45 -7.84 6.54
C ALA A 79 -13.64 -8.65 5.26
N VAL A 80 -13.84 -7.98 4.11
CA VAL A 80 -14.03 -8.63 2.82
C VAL A 80 -12.80 -9.46 2.42
N THR A 81 -11.60 -8.91 2.63
CA THR A 81 -10.35 -9.63 2.32
C THR A 81 -10.14 -10.81 3.24
N PHE A 82 -10.39 -10.67 4.55
CA PHE A 82 -10.34 -11.79 5.49
C PHE A 82 -11.29 -12.91 5.07
N GLN A 83 -12.56 -12.59 4.79
CA GLN A 83 -13.56 -13.57 4.34
C GLN A 83 -13.13 -14.28 3.06
N ALA A 84 -12.67 -13.53 2.07
CA ALA A 84 -12.24 -14.10 0.79
C ALA A 84 -10.93 -14.93 0.89
N GLY A 85 -10.09 -14.66 1.89
CA GLY A 85 -8.88 -15.45 2.15
C GLY A 85 -9.17 -16.76 2.88
N VAL A 86 -10.03 -16.74 3.90
CA VAL A 86 -10.39 -17.96 4.65
C VAL A 86 -11.39 -18.84 3.90
N ASN A 87 -12.23 -18.24 3.06
CA ASN A 87 -13.17 -18.92 2.18
C ASN A 87 -12.76 -18.65 0.72
N PRO A 88 -11.82 -19.44 0.16
CA PRO A 88 -11.37 -19.24 -1.20
C PRO A 88 -12.55 -19.36 -2.19
N PRO A 89 -12.56 -18.58 -3.29
CA PRO A 89 -13.57 -18.72 -4.35
C PRO A 89 -13.66 -20.18 -4.81
N GLY A 90 -14.86 -20.69 -5.00
CA GLY A 90 -15.07 -22.10 -5.35
C GLY A 90 -14.93 -23.08 -4.17
N GLY A 91 -14.56 -22.62 -2.98
CA GLY A 91 -14.51 -23.42 -1.76
C GLY A 91 -13.26 -24.28 -1.62
N VAL A 92 -13.33 -25.20 -0.67
CA VAL A 92 -12.29 -26.19 -0.39
C VAL A 92 -12.80 -27.60 -0.68
N TRP A 93 -11.90 -28.49 -1.06
CA TRP A 93 -12.22 -29.91 -1.19
C TRP A 93 -12.68 -30.47 0.15
N GLN A 94 -13.76 -31.26 0.13
CA GLN A 94 -14.34 -31.87 1.34
C GLN A 94 -13.81 -33.29 1.59
N ASP A 95 -13.18 -33.87 0.58
CA ASP A 95 -12.66 -35.22 0.51
C ASP A 95 -11.24 -35.24 -0.09
N ASP A 96 -10.59 -36.40 0.04
CA ASP A 96 -9.31 -36.68 -0.61
C ASP A 96 -9.55 -37.32 -1.98
N GLY A 97 -8.78 -36.88 -2.98
CA GLY A 97 -8.91 -37.33 -4.35
C GLY A 97 -8.34 -38.72 -4.60
N ASP A 98 -8.86 -39.37 -5.63
CA ASP A 98 -8.38 -40.65 -6.12
C ASP A 98 -7.13 -40.51 -7.02
N LYS A 99 -6.72 -41.62 -7.64
CA LYS A 99 -5.54 -41.65 -8.53
C LYS A 99 -5.73 -40.83 -9.82
N GLU A 100 -6.97 -40.60 -10.24
CA GLU A 100 -7.29 -39.90 -11.49
C GLU A 100 -7.31 -38.38 -11.28
N ASN A 101 -7.83 -37.93 -10.13
CA ASN A 101 -7.90 -36.51 -9.76
C ASN A 101 -7.29 -36.27 -8.36
N PRO A 102 -5.95 -36.25 -8.24
CA PRO A 102 -5.31 -36.09 -6.94
C PRO A 102 -5.59 -34.71 -6.33
N HIS A 103 -6.31 -34.71 -5.21
CA HIS A 103 -6.55 -33.53 -4.38
C HIS A 103 -6.57 -33.92 -2.90
N VAL A 104 -6.51 -32.93 -2.01
CA VAL A 104 -6.44 -33.15 -0.56
C VAL A 104 -7.53 -32.32 0.10
N ALA A 105 -8.25 -32.92 1.04
CA ALA A 105 -9.30 -32.26 1.81
C ALA A 105 -8.77 -30.99 2.49
N GLY A 106 -9.59 -29.95 2.51
CA GLY A 106 -9.25 -28.63 3.06
C GLY A 106 -8.37 -27.75 2.15
N ARG A 107 -7.92 -28.24 0.99
CA ARG A 107 -7.25 -27.38 -0.01
C ARG A 107 -8.26 -26.64 -0.86
N ALA A 108 -7.91 -25.41 -1.26
CA ALA A 108 -8.74 -24.60 -2.12
C ALA A 108 -8.94 -25.27 -3.49
N ILE A 109 -10.20 -25.41 -3.93
CA ILE A 109 -10.53 -25.90 -5.28
C ILE A 109 -9.93 -24.96 -6.34
N TYR A 110 -9.94 -23.66 -6.06
CA TYR A 110 -9.35 -22.63 -6.93
C TYR A 110 -7.83 -22.75 -7.09
N ALA A 111 -7.13 -23.45 -6.18
CA ALA A 111 -5.69 -23.70 -6.32
C ALA A 111 -5.34 -24.67 -7.48
N SER A 112 -6.34 -25.34 -8.07
CA SER A 112 -6.16 -26.10 -9.33
C SER A 112 -5.65 -25.23 -10.47
N GLN A 113 -6.07 -23.95 -10.51
CA GLN A 113 -5.55 -22.95 -11.44
C GLN A 113 -4.50 -22.06 -10.75
N ILE A 114 -3.27 -22.55 -10.74
CA ILE A 114 -2.14 -21.94 -10.03
C ILE A 114 -2.00 -20.43 -10.35
N SER A 115 -1.95 -20.04 -11.61
CA SER A 115 -1.67 -18.64 -12.01
C SER A 115 -2.71 -17.62 -11.46
N PRO A 116 -4.02 -17.75 -11.75
CA PRO A 116 -5.02 -16.80 -11.25
C PRO A 116 -5.22 -16.89 -9.73
N TYR A 117 -5.05 -18.08 -9.14
CA TYR A 117 -5.11 -18.25 -7.68
C TYR A 117 -4.07 -17.40 -6.95
N TYR A 118 -2.81 -17.41 -7.41
CA TYR A 118 -1.75 -16.60 -6.80
C TYR A 118 -1.94 -15.10 -7.00
N VAL A 119 -2.45 -14.66 -8.16
CA VAL A 119 -2.77 -13.23 -8.39
C VAL A 119 -3.87 -12.78 -7.44
N PHE A 120 -4.90 -13.60 -7.25
CA PHE A 120 -5.97 -13.36 -6.29
C PHE A 120 -5.43 -13.25 -4.86
N LEU A 121 -4.69 -14.25 -4.39
CA LEU A 121 -4.12 -14.26 -3.04
C LEU A 121 -3.20 -13.06 -2.78
N LEU A 122 -2.34 -12.73 -3.74
CA LEU A 122 -1.42 -11.61 -3.63
C LEU A 122 -2.18 -10.29 -3.50
N SER A 123 -3.15 -10.06 -4.39
CA SER A 123 -3.96 -8.83 -4.39
C SER A 123 -4.79 -8.71 -3.11
N ASN A 124 -5.37 -9.83 -2.65
CA ASN A 124 -6.15 -9.89 -1.42
C ASN A 124 -5.31 -9.59 -0.17
N THR A 125 -4.12 -10.20 -0.08
CA THR A 125 -3.18 -9.98 1.03
C THR A 125 -2.67 -8.53 1.04
N LEU A 126 -2.40 -7.94 -0.13
CA LEU A 126 -2.01 -6.54 -0.25
C LEU A 126 -3.12 -5.60 0.22
N ALA A 127 -4.37 -5.86 -0.17
CA ALA A 127 -5.52 -5.07 0.24
C ALA A 127 -5.75 -5.16 1.76
N LEU A 128 -5.70 -6.37 2.33
CA LEU A 128 -5.81 -6.58 3.79
C LEU A 128 -4.73 -5.80 4.53
N SER A 129 -3.49 -5.90 4.06
CA SER A 129 -2.36 -5.23 4.70
C SER A 129 -2.45 -3.71 4.58
N ALA A 130 -2.87 -3.17 3.44
CA ALA A 130 -3.10 -1.74 3.25
C ALA A 130 -4.19 -1.22 4.21
N SER A 131 -5.27 -1.97 4.39
CA SER A 131 -6.34 -1.62 5.34
C SER A 131 -5.86 -1.59 6.79
N ILE A 132 -5.10 -2.60 7.22
CA ILE A 132 -4.51 -2.62 8.57
C ILE A 132 -3.59 -1.41 8.76
N LEU A 133 -2.76 -1.08 7.77
CA LEU A 133 -1.92 0.12 7.84
C LEU A 133 -2.71 1.42 8.01
N VAL A 134 -3.87 1.54 7.34
CA VAL A 134 -4.77 2.69 7.49
C VAL A 134 -5.34 2.69 8.91
N ILE A 135 -5.90 1.59 9.40
CA ILE A 135 -6.47 1.46 10.75
C ILE A 135 -5.42 1.85 11.81
N THR A 136 -4.23 1.28 11.75
CA THR A 136 -3.14 1.56 12.69
C THR A 136 -2.69 3.02 12.62
N SER A 137 -2.68 3.62 11.43
CA SER A 137 -2.33 5.03 11.23
C SER A 137 -3.32 6.00 11.83
N LEU A 138 -4.61 5.72 11.62
CA LEU A 138 -5.67 6.61 12.07
C LEU A 138 -5.86 6.50 13.58
N THR A 139 -5.46 5.37 14.19
CA THR A 139 -5.66 5.09 15.61
C THR A 139 -4.42 5.31 16.48
N TYR A 140 -3.31 5.82 15.93
CA TYR A 140 -2.00 5.98 16.61
C TYR A 140 -2.00 6.90 17.86
N ARG A 141 -3.06 7.68 18.10
CA ARG A 141 -3.18 8.58 19.26
C ARG A 141 -4.31 8.24 20.23
N PHE A 142 -4.96 7.09 20.05
CA PHE A 142 -6.03 6.67 20.96
C PHE A 142 -5.47 5.92 22.18
N PRO A 143 -6.11 6.05 23.36
CA PRO A 143 -5.70 5.30 24.56
C PRO A 143 -5.75 3.78 24.35
N PHE A 144 -6.66 3.29 23.50
CA PHE A 144 -6.81 1.87 23.14
C PHE A 144 -5.91 1.39 21.98
N HIS A 145 -4.82 2.11 21.69
CA HIS A 145 -3.95 1.79 20.57
C HIS A 145 -3.31 0.40 20.68
N PHE A 146 -2.88 0.01 21.89
CA PHE A 146 -2.24 -1.28 22.12
C PHE A 146 -3.20 -2.45 21.85
N GLU A 147 -4.45 -2.33 22.28
CA GLU A 147 -5.47 -3.34 22.05
C GLU A 147 -5.74 -3.56 20.56
N ILE A 148 -5.80 -2.48 19.78
CA ILE A 148 -5.96 -2.55 18.32
C ILE A 148 -4.74 -3.18 17.64
N TRP A 149 -3.52 -2.91 18.14
CA TRP A 149 -2.32 -3.60 17.66
C TRP A 149 -2.35 -5.10 17.94
N VAL A 150 -2.73 -5.50 19.15
CA VAL A 150 -2.84 -6.91 19.52
C VAL A 150 -3.92 -7.60 18.68
N ALA A 151 -5.08 -6.97 18.50
CA ALA A 151 -6.17 -7.50 17.68
C ALA A 151 -5.75 -7.66 16.21
N THR A 152 -5.12 -6.64 15.62
CA THR A 152 -4.65 -6.69 14.23
C THR A 152 -3.50 -7.68 14.01
N ALA A 153 -2.60 -7.84 15.00
CA ALA A 153 -1.55 -8.86 14.95
C ALA A 153 -2.15 -10.28 15.01
N SER A 154 -3.09 -10.52 15.92
CA SER A 154 -3.83 -11.79 16.02
C SER A 154 -4.54 -12.11 14.69
N MET A 155 -5.27 -11.15 14.14
CA MET A 155 -5.96 -11.29 12.85
C MET A 155 -5.01 -11.65 11.70
N MET A 156 -3.83 -11.04 11.64
CA MET A 156 -2.80 -11.37 10.63
C MET A 156 -2.28 -12.80 10.78
N ILE A 157 -2.08 -13.27 12.01
CA ILE A 157 -1.65 -14.64 12.30
C ILE A 157 -2.73 -15.64 11.84
N THR A 158 -4.00 -15.39 12.20
CA THR A 158 -5.13 -16.24 11.77
C THR A 158 -5.26 -16.26 10.25
N TYR A 159 -5.13 -15.11 9.58
CA TYR A 159 -5.17 -15.04 8.12
C TYR A 159 -4.02 -15.84 7.49
N ALA A 160 -2.79 -15.67 7.97
CA ALA A 160 -1.63 -16.42 7.48
C ALA A 160 -1.80 -17.94 7.68
N SER A 161 -2.33 -18.35 8.83
CA SER A 161 -2.65 -19.75 9.13
C SER A 161 -3.70 -20.31 8.17
N ALA A 162 -4.78 -19.57 7.92
CA ALA A 162 -5.82 -19.98 6.98
C ALA A 162 -5.28 -20.13 5.55
N ILE A 163 -4.51 -19.15 5.06
CA ILE A 163 -3.88 -19.21 3.73
C ILE A 163 -2.94 -20.43 3.62
N PHE A 164 -2.20 -20.76 4.69
CA PHE A 164 -1.34 -21.94 4.74
C PHE A 164 -2.13 -23.25 4.68
N ALA A 165 -3.26 -23.32 5.40
CA ALA A 165 -4.14 -24.47 5.40
C ALA A 165 -4.76 -24.71 4.00
N VAL A 166 -5.21 -23.67 3.32
CA VAL A 166 -5.91 -23.83 2.02
C VAL A 166 -4.96 -23.94 0.82
N THR A 167 -3.72 -23.43 0.90
CA THR A 167 -2.78 -23.37 -0.24
C THR A 167 -1.84 -24.59 -0.33
N PRO A 168 -1.89 -25.39 -1.42
CA PRO A 168 -1.02 -26.56 -1.56
C PRO A 168 0.47 -26.21 -1.50
N ARG A 169 1.26 -27.08 -0.85
CA ARG A 169 2.68 -26.83 -0.50
C ARG A 169 3.58 -26.79 -1.74
N THR A 170 3.70 -25.62 -2.35
CA THR A 170 4.79 -25.28 -3.28
C THR A 170 5.73 -24.29 -2.60
N SER A 171 6.77 -24.81 -1.94
CA SER A 171 7.62 -24.13 -0.93
C SER A 171 8.13 -22.72 -1.28
N VAL A 172 8.32 -22.40 -2.55
CA VAL A 172 8.93 -21.12 -2.96
C VAL A 172 7.91 -19.97 -3.02
N ARG A 173 6.64 -20.24 -3.30
CA ARG A 173 5.61 -19.19 -3.47
C ARG A 173 4.95 -18.78 -2.16
N PHE A 174 4.91 -19.69 -1.19
CA PHE A 174 4.47 -19.40 0.17
C PHE A 174 5.37 -18.38 0.89
N ARG A 175 6.69 -18.41 0.62
CA ARG A 175 7.63 -17.41 1.15
C ARG A 175 7.31 -16.00 0.65
N TYR A 176 6.88 -15.84 -0.59
CA TYR A 176 6.48 -14.53 -1.11
C TYR A 176 5.21 -14.00 -0.45
N LEU A 177 4.22 -14.86 -0.15
CA LEU A 177 3.00 -14.46 0.58
C LEU A 177 3.32 -13.95 2.00
N LEU A 178 4.23 -14.64 2.71
CA LEU A 178 4.72 -14.20 4.02
C LEU A 178 5.49 -12.87 3.93
N ILE A 179 6.32 -12.69 2.90
CA ILE A 179 7.01 -11.42 2.66
C ILE A 179 6.01 -10.30 2.37
N THR A 180 4.98 -10.55 1.55
CA THR A 180 3.95 -9.55 1.23
C THR A 180 3.17 -9.08 2.47
N ALA A 181 2.93 -9.97 3.45
CA ALA A 181 2.30 -9.61 4.71
C ALA A 181 3.19 -8.69 5.58
N VAL A 182 4.52 -8.86 5.52
CA VAL A 182 5.49 -8.12 6.34
C VAL A 182 5.94 -6.79 5.71
N VAL A 183 6.05 -6.76 4.38
CA VAL A 183 6.43 -5.58 3.58
C VAL A 183 5.69 -4.30 3.97
N PRO A 184 4.36 -4.26 4.12
CA PRO A 184 3.63 -3.04 4.45
C PRO A 184 4.01 -2.48 5.83
N PHE A 185 4.22 -3.33 6.83
CA PHE A 185 4.69 -2.92 8.16
C PHE A 185 6.11 -2.37 8.08
N VAL A 186 7.00 -3.04 7.35
CA VAL A 186 8.38 -2.59 7.11
C VAL A 186 8.40 -1.28 6.34
N THR A 187 7.54 -1.12 5.34
CA THR A 187 7.43 0.08 4.52
C THR A 187 6.95 1.26 5.35
N ARG A 188 5.97 1.07 6.23
CA ARG A 188 5.52 2.09 7.18
C ARG A 188 6.57 2.44 8.21
N PHE A 189 7.25 1.44 8.76
CA PHE A 189 8.38 1.66 9.66
C PHE A 189 9.47 2.48 8.96
N LEU A 190 9.84 2.12 7.74
CA LEU A 190 10.77 2.87 6.89
C LEU A 190 10.29 4.30 6.63
N ILE A 191 9.03 4.52 6.25
CA ILE A 191 8.50 5.87 5.99
C ILE A 191 8.54 6.72 7.26
N GLN A 192 8.16 6.17 8.42
CA GLN A 192 8.22 6.88 9.70
C GLN A 192 9.67 7.23 10.07
N MET A 193 10.58 6.27 9.92
CA MET A 193 12.01 6.46 10.16
C MET A 193 12.60 7.51 9.21
N LEU A 194 12.33 7.42 7.91
CA LEU A 194 12.78 8.39 6.91
C LEU A 194 12.22 9.80 7.17
N LYS A 195 10.95 9.93 7.58
CA LYS A 195 10.37 11.22 7.99
C LYS A 195 11.06 11.77 9.23
N LYS A 196 11.35 10.93 10.23
CA LYS A 196 12.07 11.33 11.46
C LYS A 196 13.49 11.79 11.13
N PHE A 197 14.23 11.03 10.32
CA PHE A 197 15.56 11.41 9.86
C PHE A 197 15.55 12.70 9.03
N ARG A 198 14.63 12.86 8.09
CA ARG A 198 14.51 14.09 7.28
C ARG A 198 14.17 15.30 8.14
N LYS A 199 13.29 15.15 9.14
CA LYS A 199 13.01 16.22 10.12
C LYS A 199 14.24 16.55 10.98
N SER A 200 14.99 15.54 11.42
CA SER A 200 16.22 15.74 12.20
C SER A 200 17.28 16.48 11.39
N LYS A 201 17.46 16.09 10.12
CA LYS A 201 18.40 16.75 9.20
C LYS A 201 17.96 18.18 8.89
N LYS A 202 16.66 18.43 8.66
CA LYS A 202 16.12 19.78 8.41
C LYS A 202 16.36 20.72 9.62
N ARG A 203 16.16 20.23 10.85
CA ARG A 203 16.46 21.02 12.06
C ARG A 203 17.96 21.32 12.19
N ALA A 204 18.81 20.33 11.95
CA ALA A 204 20.27 20.52 12.00
C ALA A 204 20.76 21.55 10.97
N TRP A 205 20.21 21.55 9.75
CA TRP A 205 20.51 22.57 8.74
C TRP A 205 19.98 23.95 9.12
N SER A 206 18.77 24.03 9.70
CA SER A 206 18.21 25.31 10.17
C SER A 206 19.08 25.94 11.27
N HIS A 207 19.56 25.16 12.23
CA HIS A 207 20.47 25.65 13.27
C HIS A 207 21.82 26.11 12.70
N LYS A 208 22.34 25.42 11.68
CA LYS A 208 23.58 25.86 11.01
C LYS A 208 23.42 27.18 10.26
N LEU A 209 22.31 27.38 9.54
CA LEU A 209 22.05 28.66 8.87
C LEU A 209 21.94 29.81 9.88
N SER A 210 21.18 29.62 10.96
CA SER A 210 21.03 30.66 12.00
C SER A 210 22.33 31.01 12.71
N ALA A 211 23.29 30.08 12.81
CA ALA A 211 24.62 30.36 13.35
C ALA A 211 25.50 31.17 12.40
N CYS A 212 25.39 30.95 11.07
CA CYS A 212 26.12 31.75 10.07
C CYS A 212 25.60 33.19 10.00
N ASP A 213 24.29 33.41 10.13
CA ASP A 213 23.71 34.76 10.10
C ASP A 213 24.22 35.60 11.30
N GLN A 214 24.33 35.00 12.50
CA GLN A 214 24.85 35.68 13.69
C GLN A 214 26.33 36.05 13.60
N GLU A 215 27.16 35.23 12.95
CA GLU A 215 28.58 35.50 12.71
C GLU A 215 28.78 36.69 11.75
N VAL A 216 27.96 36.78 10.70
CA VAL A 216 28.02 37.86 9.69
C VAL A 216 27.58 39.21 10.27
N ASP A 217 26.53 39.24 11.09
CA ASP A 217 26.08 40.46 11.77
C ASP A 217 27.10 40.98 12.78
N GLY A 218 27.76 40.07 13.51
CA GLY A 218 28.85 40.40 14.44
C GLY A 218 30.07 41.05 13.77
N GLN A 219 30.43 40.59 12.57
CA GLN A 219 31.56 41.16 11.81
C GLN A 219 31.21 42.50 11.13
N THR A 220 29.93 42.74 10.84
CA THR A 220 29.46 43.98 10.19
C THR A 220 29.34 45.13 11.20
N GLY A 221 28.98 44.83 12.45
CA GLY A 221 28.92 45.82 13.54
C GLY A 221 30.29 46.31 14.07
N GLN A 222 31.39 45.63 13.74
CA GLN A 222 32.76 46.01 14.11
C GLN A 222 33.50 46.83 13.04
N ARG A 223 32.86 47.11 11.90
CA ARG A 223 33.47 47.83 10.76
C ARG A 223 32.90 49.25 10.55
N VAL A 224 32.34 49.85 11.59
CA VAL A 224 31.89 51.27 11.62
C VAL A 224 32.68 52.03 12.67
#